data_AF-A0AAJ2SY85-F1
#
_entry.id   AF-A0AAJ2SY85-F1
#
_cell.length_a   1.000
_cell.length_b   1.000
_cell.length_c   1.000
_cell.angle_alpha   90.00
_cell.angle_beta   90.00
_cell.angle_gamma   90.00
#
_symmetry.space_group_name_H-M   'P 1'
#
loop_
_entity.id
_entity.type
_entity.pdbx_description
1 polymer ?
#
loop_
_entity_poly.entity_id
_entity_poly.type
_entity_poly.pdbx_seq_one_letter_code
_entity_poly.pdbx_strand_id
1 'polypeptide(L)'
;MLIVSLVAATLAALLHVYIFVMESVLWTTPRVRATFGITDDRQAEFTKPMAFNQGFYNLFLAVVTLVGVVLVASSRGGAGQLADTSPAGLALLVAGTGSMLAAALVLALSDRTKLRAAATQGLFPLVALVALLVAAL
;
A
#
# COMPACT_ATOMS: atom_id res chain seq x y z
N MET A 1 -20.06 -4.74 -2.80
CA MET A 1 -18.61 -4.96 -3.04
C MET A 1 -17.72 -4.49 -1.87
N LEU A 2 -18.27 -4.04 -0.74
CA LEU A 2 -17.50 -3.50 0.38
C LEU A 2 -16.55 -4.51 1.03
N ILE A 3 -16.99 -5.75 1.26
CA ILE A 3 -16.12 -6.80 1.82
C ILE A 3 -14.87 -7.02 0.93
N VAL A 4 -15.06 -7.06 -0.39
CA VAL A 4 -13.95 -7.17 -1.35
C VAL A 4 -13.00 -5.97 -1.23
N SER A 5 -13.55 -4.75 -1.08
CA SER A 5 -12.76 -3.55 -0.86
C SER A 5 -11.90 -3.64 0.41
N LEU A 6 -12.50 -4.06 1.52
CA LEU A 6 -11.80 -4.20 2.80
C LEU A 6 -10.69 -5.26 2.73
N VAL A 7 -10.99 -6.43 2.17
CA VAL A 7 -10.00 -7.51 2.00
C VAL A 7 -8.84 -7.03 1.13
N ALA A 8 -9.12 -6.38 0.00
CA ALA A 8 -8.08 -5.85 -0.89
C ALA A 8 -7.26 -4.74 -0.19
N ALA A 9 -7.89 -3.82 0.53
CA ALA A 9 -7.21 -2.78 1.29
C ALA A 9 -6.29 -3.37 2.38
N THR A 10 -6.74 -4.41 3.09
CA THR A 10 -5.90 -5.13 4.06
C THR A 10 -4.70 -5.80 3.38
N LEU A 11 -4.90 -6.48 2.26
CA LEU A 11 -3.80 -7.09 1.50
C LEU A 11 -2.80 -6.04 0.99
N ALA A 12 -3.29 -4.88 0.53
CA ALA A 12 -2.45 -3.75 0.15
C ALA A 12 -1.59 -3.26 1.33
N ALA A 13 -2.20 -3.07 2.49
CA ALA A 13 -1.48 -2.64 3.69
C ALA A 13 -0.43 -3.66 4.14
N LEU A 14 -0.76 -4.95 4.14
CA LEU A 14 0.19 -6.02 4.48
C LEU A 14 1.38 -6.06 3.50
N LEU A 15 1.14 -5.85 2.21
CA LEU A 15 2.20 -5.72 1.22
C LEU A 15 3.11 -4.51 1.52
N HIS A 16 2.54 -3.39 1.95
CA HIS A 16 3.33 -2.19 2.29
C HIS A 16 4.10 -2.36 3.61
N VAL A 17 3.59 -3.13 4.57
CA VAL A 17 4.38 -3.57 5.74
C VAL A 17 5.55 -4.45 5.30
N TYR A 18 5.34 -5.37 4.36
CA TYR A 18 6.43 -6.16 3.79
C TYR A 18 7.48 -5.29 3.08
N ILE A 19 7.06 -4.28 2.30
CA ILE A 19 7.96 -3.30 1.67
C ILE A 19 8.74 -2.51 2.73
N PHE A 20 8.08 -2.05 3.79
CA PHE A 20 8.74 -1.42 4.94
C PHE A 20 9.86 -2.30 5.52
N VAL A 21 9.59 -3.59 5.76
CA VAL A 21 10.61 -4.51 6.28
C VAL A 21 11.79 -4.63 5.31
N MET A 22 11.54 -4.72 4.00
CA MET A 22 12.60 -4.72 2.99
C MET A 22 13.43 -3.43 3.04
N GLU A 23 12.80 -2.27 3.06
CA GLU A 23 13.46 -0.97 2.91
C GLU A 23 14.12 -0.45 4.20
N SER A 24 13.54 -0.73 5.38
CA SER A 24 14.04 -0.21 6.66
C SER A 24 14.88 -1.22 7.45
N VAL A 25 14.66 -2.52 7.28
CA VAL A 25 15.34 -3.56 8.09
C VAL A 25 16.31 -4.38 7.25
N LEU A 26 15.87 -4.84 6.08
CA LEU A 26 16.61 -5.82 5.28
C LEU A 26 17.34 -5.20 4.07
N TRP A 27 17.41 -3.87 3.97
CA TRP A 27 17.88 -3.15 2.78
C TRP A 27 19.24 -3.63 2.28
N THR A 28 20.18 -3.89 3.18
CA THR A 28 21.56 -4.28 2.83
C THR A 28 21.74 -5.79 2.69
N THR A 29 20.66 -6.57 2.63
CA THR A 29 20.75 -8.00 2.34
C THR A 29 20.83 -8.24 0.82
N PRO A 30 21.63 -9.20 0.33
CA PRO A 30 21.78 -9.46 -1.11
C PRO A 30 20.45 -9.68 -1.84
N ARG A 31 19.51 -10.39 -1.20
CA ARG A 31 18.18 -10.70 -1.75
C ARG A 31 17.33 -9.44 -1.95
N VAL A 32 17.31 -8.54 -0.97
CA VAL A 32 16.50 -7.31 -1.06
C VAL A 32 17.11 -6.37 -2.08
N ARG A 33 18.43 -6.13 -2.04
CA ARG A 33 19.11 -5.25 -3.01
C ARG A 33 18.90 -5.70 -4.46
N ALA A 34 18.96 -7.00 -4.71
CA ALA A 34 18.67 -7.56 -6.02
C ALA A 34 17.24 -7.24 -6.50
N THR A 35 16.26 -7.18 -5.59
CA THR A 35 14.87 -6.78 -5.91
C THR A 35 14.80 -5.32 -6.36
N PHE A 36 15.64 -4.45 -5.80
CA PHE A 36 15.73 -3.03 -6.17
C PHE A 36 16.70 -2.76 -7.34
N GLY A 37 17.44 -3.77 -7.81
CA GLY A 37 18.42 -3.67 -8.90
C GLY A 37 19.76 -3.10 -8.45
N ILE A 38 20.08 -3.17 -7.16
CA ILE A 38 21.36 -2.73 -6.60
C ILE A 38 22.30 -3.94 -6.50
N THR A 39 23.40 -3.90 -7.26
CA THR A 39 24.39 -4.98 -7.31
C THR A 39 25.68 -4.64 -6.55
N ASP A 40 25.92 -3.36 -6.25
CA ASP A 40 27.09 -2.89 -5.52
C ASP A 40 26.78 -2.65 -4.04
N ASP A 41 27.62 -3.19 -3.16
CA ASP A 41 27.45 -3.06 -1.72
C ASP A 41 27.63 -1.61 -1.25
N ARG A 42 28.55 -0.84 -1.87
CA ARG A 42 28.74 0.57 -1.49
C ARG A 42 27.52 1.42 -1.83
N GLN A 43 26.93 1.22 -3.02
CA GLN A 43 25.68 1.87 -3.40
C GLN A 43 24.56 1.58 -2.39
N ALA A 44 24.47 0.36 -1.89
CA ALA A 44 23.47 -0.02 -0.91
C ALA A 44 23.64 0.70 0.43
N GLU A 45 24.86 0.76 0.95
CA GLU A 45 25.15 1.49 2.19
C GLU A 45 24.89 3.00 2.03
N PHE A 46 25.25 3.57 0.87
CA PHE A 46 25.01 4.99 0.58
C PHE A 46 23.52 5.35 0.51
N THR A 47 22.69 4.44 -0.01
CA THR A 47 21.24 4.64 -0.17
C THR A 47 20.42 4.20 1.03
N LYS A 48 21.03 3.53 2.01
CA LYS A 48 20.36 2.98 3.20
C LYS A 48 19.53 4.01 3.98
N PRO A 49 19.99 5.25 4.25
CA PRO A 49 19.16 6.23 4.96
C PRO A 49 17.92 6.65 4.16
N MET A 50 18.04 6.75 2.84
CA MET A 50 16.92 7.08 1.96
C MET A 50 15.89 5.95 1.93
N ALA A 51 16.35 4.70 1.77
CA ALA A 51 15.50 3.52 1.81
C ALA A 51 14.79 3.39 3.18
N PHE A 52 15.52 3.63 4.27
CA PHE A 52 14.95 3.60 5.61
C PHE A 52 13.76 4.55 5.74
N ASN A 53 13.89 5.79 5.26
CA ASN A 53 12.80 6.77 5.31
C ASN A 53 11.63 6.40 4.38
N GLN A 54 11.91 5.86 3.18
CA GLN A 54 10.88 5.33 2.29
C GLN A 54 10.07 4.19 2.93
N GLY A 55 10.75 3.28 3.63
CA GLY A 55 10.06 2.23 4.36
C GLY A 55 9.09 2.77 5.41
N PHE A 56 9.44 3.84 6.12
CA PHE A 56 8.52 4.45 7.09
C PHE A 56 7.32 5.14 6.42
N TYR A 57 7.49 5.77 5.25
CA TYR A 57 6.35 6.24 4.47
C TYR A 57 5.41 5.09 4.09
N ASN A 58 5.96 3.97 3.63
CA ASN A 58 5.18 2.76 3.33
C ASN A 58 4.46 2.21 4.57
N LEU A 59 5.12 2.20 5.73
CA LEU A 59 4.51 1.79 7.00
C LEU A 59 3.33 2.69 7.38
N PHE A 60 3.49 4.01 7.27
CA PHE A 60 2.41 4.94 7.64
C PHE A 60 1.22 4.85 6.68
N LEU A 61 1.44 4.62 5.38
CA LEU A 61 0.37 4.31 4.44
C LEU A 61 -0.39 3.03 4.83
N ALA A 62 0.34 1.99 5.26
CA ALA A 62 -0.27 0.76 5.75
C ALA A 62 -1.09 1.01 7.03
N VAL A 63 -0.56 1.76 7.99
CA VAL A 63 -1.26 2.12 9.24
C VAL A 63 -2.54 2.90 8.94
N VAL A 64 -2.48 3.96 8.13
CA VAL A 64 -3.65 4.75 7.73
C VAL A 64 -4.72 3.87 7.09
N THR A 65 -4.31 2.98 6.19
CA THR A 65 -5.22 2.05 5.51
C THR A 65 -5.87 1.08 6.50
N LEU A 66 -5.09 0.45 7.39
CA LEU A 66 -5.61 -0.49 8.39
C LEU A 66 -6.55 0.16 9.39
N VAL A 67 -6.24 1.39 9.84
CA VAL A 67 -7.14 2.17 10.70
C VAL A 67 -8.46 2.44 9.95
N GLY A 68 -8.39 2.82 8.68
CA GLY A 68 -9.57 2.97 7.82
C GLY A 68 -10.41 1.70 7.75
N VAL A 69 -9.78 0.56 7.47
CA VAL A 69 -10.43 -0.76 7.42
C VAL A 69 -11.12 -1.08 8.74
N VAL A 70 -10.45 -0.91 9.89
CA VAL A 70 -11.01 -1.20 11.21
C VAL A 70 -12.22 -0.31 11.51
N LEU A 71 -12.14 0.98 11.21
CA LEU A 71 -13.26 1.91 11.43
C LEU A 71 -14.48 1.59 10.55
N VAL A 72 -14.25 1.16 9.30
CA VAL A 72 -15.33 0.72 8.41
C VAL A 72 -15.94 -0.59 8.92
N ALA A 73 -15.10 -1.58 9.26
CA ALA A 73 -15.54 -2.89 9.73
C ALA A 73 -16.28 -2.84 11.09
N SER A 74 -15.96 -1.85 11.94
CA SER A 74 -16.56 -1.68 13.27
C SER A 74 -17.82 -0.81 13.28
N SER A 75 -18.31 -0.38 12.12
CA SER A 75 -19.48 0.48 12.01
C SER A 75 -20.79 -0.24 12.35
N ARG A 76 -21.82 0.51 12.79
CA ARG A 76 -23.04 -0.01 13.47
C ARG A 76 -23.91 -0.97 12.64
N GLY A 77 -23.64 -1.16 11.35
CA GLY A 77 -24.29 -2.13 10.46
C GLY A 77 -23.41 -3.31 10.00
N GLY A 78 -22.16 -3.41 10.50
CA GLY A 78 -21.15 -4.32 9.94
C GLY A 78 -20.77 -3.96 8.50
N ALA A 79 -20.15 -4.89 7.76
CA ALA A 79 -19.73 -4.66 6.36
C ALA A 79 -20.88 -4.70 5.32
N GLY A 80 -22.14 -4.49 5.76
CA GLY A 80 -23.35 -4.75 4.97
C GLY A 80 -23.79 -3.61 4.04
N GLN A 81 -23.69 -2.36 4.46
CA GLN A 81 -24.11 -1.19 3.66
C GLN A 81 -23.14 -0.01 3.84
N LEU A 82 -22.78 0.64 2.73
CA LEU A 82 -21.86 1.78 2.72
C LEU A 82 -22.40 2.98 3.51
N ALA A 83 -23.72 3.18 3.51
CA ALA A 83 -24.40 4.31 4.17
C ALA A 83 -24.18 4.36 5.69
N ASP A 84 -23.93 3.21 6.33
CA ASP A 84 -23.74 3.11 7.78
C ASP A 84 -22.26 3.14 8.19
N THR A 85 -21.35 3.23 7.22
CA THR A 85 -19.90 3.17 7.49
C THR A 85 -19.35 4.49 8.02
N SER A 86 -18.30 4.40 8.84
CA SER A 86 -17.62 5.58 9.39
C SER A 86 -17.05 6.46 8.26
N PRO A 87 -17.45 7.75 8.15
CA PRO A 87 -16.87 8.66 7.15
C PRO A 87 -15.36 8.81 7.30
N ALA A 88 -14.87 8.82 8.55
CA ALA A 88 -13.44 8.83 8.83
C ALA A 88 -12.76 7.53 8.37
N GLY A 89 -13.43 6.38 8.54
CA GLY A 89 -12.93 5.09 8.06
C GLY A 89 -12.78 5.05 6.55
N LEU A 90 -13.81 5.49 5.82
CA LEU A 90 -13.78 5.61 4.36
C LEU A 90 -12.68 6.58 3.90
N ALA A 91 -12.58 7.75 4.52
CA ALA A 91 -11.57 8.75 4.18
C ALA A 91 -10.15 8.19 4.34
N LEU A 92 -9.85 7.49 5.44
CA LEU A 92 -8.53 6.91 5.67
C LEU A 92 -8.24 5.73 4.73
N LEU A 93 -9.22 4.87 4.46
CA LEU A 93 -9.08 3.76 3.51
C LEU A 93 -8.77 4.30 2.11
N VAL A 94 -9.52 5.29 1.64
CA VAL A 94 -9.32 5.92 0.33
C VAL A 94 -8.01 6.70 0.28
N ALA A 95 -7.66 7.44 1.34
CA ALA A 95 -6.40 8.18 1.39
C ALA A 95 -5.20 7.21 1.29
N GLY A 96 -5.20 6.14 2.09
CA GLY A 96 -4.11 5.17 2.08
C GLY A 96 -4.01 4.41 0.76
N THR A 97 -5.09 3.74 0.33
CA THR A 97 -5.09 2.97 -0.94
C THR A 97 -4.94 3.87 -2.16
N GLY A 98 -5.54 5.05 -2.17
CA GLY A 98 -5.39 6.06 -3.23
C GLY A 98 -3.94 6.51 -3.39
N SER A 99 -3.26 6.83 -2.28
CA SER A 99 -1.83 7.18 -2.31
C SER A 99 -0.95 6.04 -2.82
N MET A 100 -1.21 4.79 -2.39
CA MET A 100 -0.48 3.61 -2.89
C MET A 100 -0.65 3.43 -4.41
N LEU A 101 -1.90 3.55 -4.90
CA LEU A 101 -2.18 3.45 -6.33
C LEU A 101 -1.53 4.59 -7.12
N ALA A 102 -1.60 5.82 -6.61
CA ALA A 102 -0.98 6.97 -7.24
C ALA A 102 0.56 6.80 -7.33
N ALA A 103 1.21 6.32 -6.26
CA ALA A 103 2.64 6.01 -6.27
C ALA A 103 2.98 4.91 -7.29
N ALA A 104 2.16 3.86 -7.37
CA ALA A 104 2.31 2.80 -8.37
C ALA A 104 2.23 3.35 -9.81
N LEU A 105 1.30 4.27 -10.07
CA LEU A 105 1.16 4.94 -11.36
C LEU A 105 2.38 5.82 -11.67
N VAL A 106 2.84 6.62 -10.70
CA VAL A 106 4.07 7.42 -10.86
C VAL A 106 5.25 6.53 -11.22
N LEU A 107 5.43 5.39 -10.54
CA LEU A 107 6.51 4.44 -10.83
C LEU A 107 6.37 3.81 -12.23
N ALA A 108 5.16 3.40 -12.63
CA ALA A 108 4.91 2.83 -13.95
C ALA A 108 5.20 3.83 -15.08
N LEU A 109 4.91 5.11 -14.85
CA LEU A 109 5.11 6.18 -15.83
C LEU A 109 6.57 6.67 -15.88
N SER A 110 7.28 6.65 -14.75
CA SER A 110 8.66 7.17 -14.67
C SER A 110 9.72 6.16 -15.10
N ASP A 111 9.50 4.86 -14.87
CA ASP A 111 10.46 3.82 -15.21
C ASP A 111 9.78 2.55 -15.74
N ARG A 112 9.88 2.35 -17.06
CA ARG A 112 9.29 1.18 -17.74
C ARG A 112 9.91 -0.15 -17.30
N THR A 113 11.13 -0.15 -16.76
CA THR A 113 11.77 -1.37 -16.25
C THR A 113 11.13 -1.82 -14.93
N LYS A 114 10.40 -0.93 -14.25
CA LYS A 114 9.75 -1.18 -12.95
C LYS A 114 8.25 -1.47 -13.06
N LEU A 115 7.70 -1.67 -14.26
CA LEU A 115 6.27 -1.97 -14.46
C LEU A 115 5.76 -3.15 -13.63
N ARG A 116 6.57 -4.21 -13.47
CA ARG A 116 6.21 -5.35 -12.62
C ARG A 116 6.10 -4.95 -11.14
N ALA A 117 7.03 -4.14 -10.64
CA ALA A 117 7.01 -3.65 -9.27
C ALA A 117 5.81 -2.72 -9.04
N ALA A 118 5.54 -1.82 -10.00
CA ALA A 118 4.37 -0.96 -10.00
C ALA A 118 3.06 -1.78 -9.98
N ALA A 119 2.92 -2.79 -10.83
CA ALA A 119 1.76 -3.67 -10.83
C ALA A 119 1.58 -4.42 -9.50
N THR A 120 2.68 -4.90 -8.91
CA THR A 120 2.65 -5.64 -7.63
C THR A 120 2.11 -4.77 -6.50
N GLN A 121 2.59 -3.52 -6.37
CA GLN A 121 2.14 -2.62 -5.31
C GLN A 121 0.77 -1.96 -5.60
N GLY A 122 0.41 -1.79 -6.88
CA GLY A 122 -0.81 -1.08 -7.29
C GLY A 122 -2.06 -1.95 -7.44
N LEU A 123 -1.92 -3.28 -7.58
CA LEU A 123 -3.06 -4.17 -7.84
C LEU A 123 -4.10 -4.15 -6.72
N PHE A 124 -3.69 -4.44 -5.47
CA PHE A 124 -4.63 -4.49 -4.34
C PHE A 124 -5.28 -3.12 -4.05
N PRO A 125 -4.54 -1.99 -4.07
CA PRO A 125 -5.16 -0.67 -3.98
C PRO A 125 -6.20 -0.40 -5.07
N LEU A 126 -5.92 -0.77 -6.33
CA LEU A 126 -6.88 -0.61 -7.43
C LEU A 126 -8.15 -1.42 -7.18
N VAL A 127 -8.01 -2.70 -6.83
CA VAL A 127 -9.16 -3.56 -6.51
C VAL A 127 -9.96 -2.98 -5.34
N ALA A 128 -9.28 -2.47 -4.31
CA ALA A 128 -9.93 -1.87 -3.15
C ALA A 128 -10.81 -0.67 -3.54
N LEU A 129 -10.27 0.25 -4.35
CA LEU A 129 -10.96 1.47 -4.77
C LEU A 129 -12.09 1.19 -5.77
N VAL A 130 -11.88 0.29 -6.73
CA VAL A 130 -12.93 -0.09 -7.69
C VAL A 130 -14.08 -0.81 -6.97
N ALA A 131 -13.77 -1.75 -6.08
CA ALA A 131 -14.79 -2.44 -5.29
C ALA A 131 -15.53 -1.49 -4.35
N LEU A 132 -14.86 -0.46 -3.82
CA LEU A 132 -15.49 0.58 -3.03
C LEU A 132 -16.46 1.43 -3.88
N LEU A 133 -16.01 1.86 -5.07
CA LEU A 133 -16.84 2.62 -6.01
C LEU A 133 -18.09 1.83 -6.40
N VAL A 134 -17.95 0.54 -6.73
CA VAL A 134 -19.10 -0.33 -7.05
C VAL A 134 -20.02 -0.52 -5.84
N ALA A 135 -19.51 -0.44 -4.62
CA ALA A 135 -20.34 -0.50 -3.42
C ALA A 135 -21.07 0.82 -3.11
N ALA A 136 -20.69 1.92 -3.77
CA ALA A 136 -21.30 3.23 -3.62
C ALA A 136 -22.36 3.54 -4.70
N LEU A 137 -22.42 2.74 -5.75
CA LEU A 137 -23.43 2.78 -6.82
C LEU A 137 -24.61 1.88 -6.46
#